data_AF-A0A644YJ63-F1
#
_entry.id   AF-A0A644YJ63-F1
#
_cell.length_a   1.000
_cell.length_b   1.000
_cell.length_c   1.000
_cell.angle_alpha   90.00
_cell.angle_beta   90.00
_cell.angle_gamma   90.00
#
_symmetry.space_group_name_H-M   'P 1'
#
loop_
_entity.id
_entity.type
_entity.pdbx_description
1 polymer ?
#
loop_
_entity_poly.entity_id
_entity_poly.type
_entity_poly.pdbx_seq_one_letter_code
_entity_poly.pdbx_strand_id
1 'polypeptide(L)' 'MGKWTADFGNDPDDDYNLIVIIYCNEEDVAIIRNIEGELILQWFGKKPNLEVPVDWLIGLLRAAKERLVRD' A
#
# COMPACT_ATOMS: atom_id res chain seq x y z
N MET A 1 17.88 -6.59 3.98
CA MET A 1 16.52 -6.03 3.88
C MET A 1 15.94 -6.39 2.52
N GLY A 2 14.68 -6.79 2.45
CA GLY A 2 14.00 -7.03 1.18
C GLY A 2 13.87 -5.74 0.35
N LYS A 3 13.74 -5.88 -0.96
CA LYS A 3 13.50 -4.75 -1.86
C LYS A 3 12.02 -4.37 -1.77
N TRP A 4 11.73 -3.23 -1.16
CA TRP A 4 10.38 -2.67 -1.04
C TRP A 4 10.07 -1.74 -2.20
N THR A 5 8.95 -1.97 -2.86
CA THR A 5 8.41 -1.10 -3.91
C THR A 5 6.91 -0.94 -3.73
N ALA A 6 6.34 0.10 -4.33
CA ALA A 6 4.90 0.32 -4.31
C ALA A 6 4.45 0.99 -5.61
N ASP A 7 3.29 0.60 -6.10
CA ASP A 7 2.67 1.16 -7.31
C ASP A 7 1.23 1.57 -7.04
N PHE A 8 0.74 2.54 -7.81
CA PHE A 8 -0.67 2.92 -7.80
C PHE A 8 -1.41 2.12 -8.87
N GLY A 9 -2.53 1.53 -8.49
CA GLY A 9 -3.37 0.73 -9.39
C GLY A 9 -4.83 0.86 -9.01
N ASN A 10 -5.71 0.34 -9.87
CA ASN A 10 -7.12 0.22 -9.52
C ASN A 10 -7.31 -0.93 -8.53
N ASP A 11 -8.30 -0.81 -7.65
CA ASP A 11 -8.72 -1.91 -6.81
C ASP A 11 -9.29 -3.03 -7.71
N PRO A 12 -8.77 -4.27 -7.65
CA PRO A 12 -9.31 -5.38 -8.44
C PRO A 12 -10.76 -5.74 -8.06
N ASP A 13 -11.21 -5.33 -6.88
CA ASP A 13 -12.59 -5.53 -6.41
C ASP A 13 -13.49 -4.30 -6.67
N ASP A 14 -12.90 -3.14 -7.02
CA ASP A 14 -13.61 -1.89 -7.35
C ASP A 14 -12.79 -1.01 -8.32
N ASP A 15 -13.09 -1.14 -9.62
CA ASP A 15 -12.41 -0.40 -10.70
C ASP A 15 -12.45 1.13 -10.56
N TYR A 16 -13.33 1.68 -9.71
CA TYR A 16 -13.42 3.13 -9.46
C TYR A 16 -12.48 3.63 -8.37
N ASN A 17 -11.93 2.73 -7.55
CA ASN A 17 -11.04 3.09 -6.45
C ASN A 17 -9.58 2.92 -6.82
N LEU A 18 -8.80 3.97 -6.54
CA LEU A 18 -7.35 3.91 -6.63
C LEU A 18 -6.81 3.32 -5.32
N ILE A 19 -5.86 2.40 -5.43
CA ILE A 19 -5.14 1.79 -4.31
C ILE A 19 -3.64 1.89 -4.53
N VAL A 20 -2.88 1.68 -3.46
CA VAL A 20 -1.44 1.45 -3.51
C VAL A 20 -1.19 -0.02 -3.26
N ILE A 21 -0.47 -0.67 -4.17
CA ILE A 21 -0.03 -2.06 -4.02
C ILE A 21 1.42 -2.03 -3.51
N ILE A 22 1.70 -2.75 -2.43
CA ILE A 22 3.01 -2.83 -1.80
C ILE A 22 3.62 -4.18 -2.12
N TYR A 23 4.86 -4.15 -2.62
CA TYR A 23 5.65 -5.32 -2.97
C TYR A 23 6.89 -5.45 -2.09
N CYS A 24 7.25 -6.69 -1.78
CA CYS A 24 8.55 -7.03 -1.18
C CYS A 24 9.18 -8.16 -1.99
N ASN A 25 10.31 -7.87 -2.64
CA ASN A 25 10.97 -8.79 -3.57
C ASN A 25 10.03 -9.30 -4.67
N GLU A 26 9.30 -8.37 -5.30
CA GLU A 26 8.37 -8.62 -6.44
C GLU A 26 7.09 -9.41 -6.08
N GLU A 27 6.94 -9.87 -4.85
CA GLU A 27 5.69 -10.42 -4.32
C GLU A 27 4.84 -9.29 -3.74
N ASP A 28 3.55 -9.28 -4.06
CA ASP A 28 2.57 -8.42 -3.43
C ASP A 28 2.35 -8.86 -1.97
N VAL A 29 2.42 -7.93 -1.03
CA VAL A 29 2.35 -8.25 0.41
C VAL A 29 1.34 -7.41 1.19
N ALA A 30 0.98 -6.25 0.67
CA ALA A 30 -0.03 -5.39 1.28
C ALA A 30 -0.65 -4.44 0.26
N ILE A 31 -1.80 -3.86 0.60
CA ILE A 31 -2.38 -2.72 -0.11
C ILE A 31 -2.67 -1.58 0.87
N ILE A 32 -2.64 -0.35 0.38
CA ILE A 32 -3.22 0.82 1.05
C ILE A 32 -4.41 1.29 0.22
N ARG A 33 -5.57 1.46 0.87
CA ARG A 33 -6.79 1.99 0.26
C ARG A 33 -7.42 3.05 1.14
N ASN A 34 -8.19 3.95 0.54
CA ASN A 34 -9.03 4.89 1.29
C ASN A 34 -10.44 4.32 1.40
N ILE A 35 -10.98 4.25 2.62
CA ILE A 35 -12.36 3.88 2.88
C ILE A 35 -12.97 5.02 3.69
N GLU A 36 -13.92 5.74 3.10
CA GLU A 36 -14.67 6.81 3.77
C GLU A 36 -13.79 7.89 4.45
N GLY A 37 -12.63 8.21 3.84
CA GLY A 37 -11.68 9.20 4.37
C GLY A 37 -10.59 8.61 5.26
N GLU A 38 -10.67 7.34 5.62
CA GLU A 38 -9.64 6.64 6.40
C GLU A 38 -8.70 5.85 5.51
N LEU A 39 -7.40 5.95 5.75
CA LEU A 39 -6.40 5.10 5.08
C LEU A 39 -6.28 3.78 5.82
N ILE A 40 -6.52 2.69 5.09
CA ILE A 40 -6.43 1.32 5.59
C ILE A 40 -5.24 0.63 4.92
N LEU A 41 -4.28 0.17 5.73
CA LEU A 41 -3.21 -0.74 5.31
C LEU A 41 -3.67 -2.18 5.58
N GLN A 42 -3.86 -2.95 4.52
CA GLN A 42 -4.24 -4.36 4.60
C GLN A 42 -3.04 -5.25 4.24
N TRP A 43 -2.63 -6.11 5.17
CA TRP A 43 -1.47 -6.99 5.01
C TRP A 43 -1.89 -8.41 4.64
N PHE A 44 -1.24 -9.00 3.64
CA PHE A 44 -1.45 -10.39 3.19
C PHE A 44 -0.13 -11.14 2.96
N GLY A 45 1.01 -10.56 3.36
CA GLY A 45 2.32 -11.19 3.27
C GLY A 45 2.32 -12.57 3.93
N LYS A 46 2.60 -13.61 3.12
CA LYS A 46 2.59 -15.02 3.56
C LYS A 46 3.86 -15.42 4.33
N LYS A 47 4.92 -14.61 4.23
CA LYS A 47 6.20 -14.85 4.92
C LYS A 47 6.17 -14.26 6.33
N PRO A 48 6.47 -15.05 7.38
CA PRO A 48 6.60 -14.51 8.73
C PRO A 48 7.81 -13.58 8.82
N ASN A 49 7.73 -12.58 9.71
CA ASN A 49 8.82 -11.65 10.04
C ASN A 49 9.29 -10.78 8.86
N LEU A 50 8.37 -10.34 8.00
CA LEU A 50 8.67 -9.31 7.00
C LEU A 50 8.99 -7.98 7.69
N GLU A 51 10.20 -7.46 7.46
CA GLU A 51 10.66 -6.18 8.00
C GLU A 51 10.59 -5.09 6.91
N VAL A 52 9.82 -4.04 7.20
CA VAL A 52 9.68 -2.85 6.33
C VAL A 52 10.46 -1.67 6.92
N PRO A 53 11.27 -0.94 6.12
CA PRO A 53 11.89 0.29 6.59
C PRO A 53 10.84 1.32 6.98
N VAL A 54 10.91 1.83 8.22
CA VAL A 54 9.91 2.76 8.78
C VAL A 54 9.83 4.06 7.98
N ASP A 55 10.97 4.66 7.64
CA ASP A 55 11.00 5.92 6.87
C ASP A 55 10.36 5.77 5.48
N TRP A 56 10.58 4.62 4.85
CA TRP A 56 9.96 4.28 3.56
C TRP A 56 8.44 4.17 3.70
N LEU A 57 7.97 3.45 4.73
CA LEU A 57 6.53 3.30 4.98
C LEU A 57 5.87 4.65 5.30
N ILE A 58 6.49 5.50 6.10
CA ILE A 58 5.97 6.85 6.41
C ILE A 58 5.88 7.69 5.13
N GLY A 59 6.91 7.67 4.29
CA GLY A 59 6.89 8.37 2.99
C GLY A 59 5.75 7.88 2.10
N LEU A 60 5.54 6.57 2.05
CA LEU A 60 4.45 5.96 1.28
C LEU A 60 3.07 6.37 1.81
N LEU A 61 2.86 6.34 3.12
CA LEU A 61 1.58 6.71 3.74
C LEU A 61 1.24 8.18 3.49
N ARG A 62 2.24 9.08 3.47
CA ARG A 62 2.04 10.49 3.09
C ARG A 62 1.59 10.61 1.64
N ALA A 63 2.30 9.96 0.71
CA ALA A 63 1.95 9.97 -0.70
C ALA A 63 0.56 9.35 -0.97
N ALA A 64 0.21 8.28 -0.25
CA ALA A 64 -1.11 7.66 -0.31
C ALA A 64 -2.21 8.61 0.19
N LYS A 65 -1.97 9.34 1.29
CA LYS A 65 -2.92 10.33 1.81
C LYS A 65 -3.20 11.44 0.80
N GLU A 66 -2.18 11.92 0.10
CA GLU A 66 -2.33 12.98 -0.90
C GLU A 66 -3.03 12.51 -2.17
N ARG A 67 -2.85 11.25 -2.57
CA ARG A 67 -3.37 10.71 -3.84
C ARG A 67 -4.71 9.98 -3.73
N LEU A 68 -4.97 9.31 -2.61
CA LEU A 68 -6.16 8.48 -2.43
C LEU A 68 -7.32 9.26 -1.78
N VAL A 69 -7.02 10.34 -1.04
CA VAL A 69 -8.06 11.27 -0.58
C VAL A 69 -8.34 12.22 -1.74
N ARG A 70 -9.39 11.95 -2.51
CA ARG A 70 -9.99 12.94 -3.41
C ARG A 70 -11.05 13.71 -2.62
N ASP A 71 -10.95 15.04 -2.61
CA ASP A 71 -12.08 15.93 -2.29
C ASP A 71 -13.23 15.73 -3.28
#